data_AF-A0A352M3W2-F1
#
_entry.id   AF-A0A352M3W2-F1
#
_cell.length_a   1.000
_cell.length_b   1.000
_cell.length_c   1.000
_cell.angle_alpha   90.00
_cell.angle_beta   90.00
_cell.angle_gamma   90.00
#
_symmetry.space_group_name_H-M   'P 1'
#
loop_
_entity.id
_entity.type
_entity.pdbx_description
1 polymer ?
#
loop_
_entity_poly.entity_id
_entity_poly.type
_entity_poly.pdbx_seq_one_letter_code
_entity_poly.pdbx_strand_id
1 'polypeptide(L)' 'MDTLIGSLAGKVWNHLNDNGATGFKQIKKVIFENESAGMESEKLGMALGWLLKEGKLSVIESGTGKGYRVTFELKK' A
#
# COMPACT_ATOMS: atom_id res chain seq x y z
N MET A 1 7.47 -6.17 16.62
CA MET A 1 7.41 -5.13 15.57
C MET A 1 6.89 -5.74 14.26
N ASP A 2 7.38 -6.92 13.86
CA ASP A 2 6.92 -7.66 12.67
C ASP A 2 5.41 -7.95 12.62
N THR A 3 4.75 -8.17 13.77
CA THR A 3 3.31 -8.50 13.81
C THR A 3 2.41 -7.35 13.33
N LEU A 4 2.74 -6.09 13.66
CA LEU A 4 1.95 -4.94 13.24
C LEU A 4 2.12 -4.69 11.73
N ILE A 5 3.35 -4.69 11.23
CA ILE A 5 3.64 -4.45 9.81
C ILE A 5 3.08 -5.58 8.95
N GLY A 6 3.19 -6.84 9.39
CA GLY A 6 2.56 -7.98 8.73
C GLY A 6 1.03 -7.87 8.69
N SER A 7 0.39 -7.45 9.79
CA SER A 7 -1.06 -7.21 9.83
C SER A 7 -1.48 -6.09 8.86
N LEU A 8 -0.75 -4.97 8.83
CA LEU A 8 -0.98 -3.89 7.88
C LEU A 8 -0.77 -4.35 6.43
N ALA A 9 0.26 -5.16 6.16
CA ALA A 9 0.51 -5.74 4.85
C ALA A 9 -0.66 -6.64 4.41
N GLY A 10 -1.22 -7.43 5.32
CA GLY A 10 -2.45 -8.21 5.07
C GLY A 10 -3.64 -7.33 4.69
N LYS A 11 -3.87 -6.23 5.43
CA LYS A 11 -4.94 -5.28 5.09
C LYS A 11 -4.72 -4.63 3.72
N VAL A 12 -3.48 -4.24 3.39
CA VAL A 12 -3.12 -3.69 2.07
C VAL A 12 -3.35 -4.72 0.97
N TRP A 13 -2.94 -5.97 1.19
CA TRP A 13 -3.12 -7.05 0.21
C TRP A 13 -4.61 -7.28 -0.09
N ASN A 14 -5.46 -7.39 0.95
CA ASN A 14 -6.90 -7.55 0.79
C ASN A 14 -7.51 -6.37 0.00
N HIS A 15 -7.14 -5.14 0.34
CA HIS A 15 -7.64 -3.97 -0.37
C HIS A 15 -7.28 -3.98 -1.86
N LEU A 16 -6.03 -4.34 -2.21
CA LEU A 16 -5.58 -4.43 -3.60
C LEU A 16 -6.19 -5.63 -4.34
N ASN A 17 -6.46 -6.73 -3.65
CA ASN A 17 -7.19 -7.87 -4.22
C ASN A 17 -8.60 -7.47 -4.66
N ASP A 18 -9.28 -6.67 -3.83
CA ASP A 18 -10.68 -6.31 -4.05
C ASP A 18 -10.85 -5.11 -5.00
N ASN A 19 -9.88 -4.18 -5.03
CA ASN A 19 -10.00 -2.90 -5.73
C ASN A 19 -9.03 -2.74 -6.91
N GLY A 20 -8.05 -3.65 -7.04
CA GLY A 20 -7.00 -3.56 -8.05
C GLY A 20 -6.01 -2.42 -7.78
N ALA A 21 -5.40 -1.92 -8.86
CA ALA A 21 -4.32 -0.94 -8.81
C ALA A 21 -4.73 0.35 -8.07
N THR A 22 -4.09 0.64 -6.93
CA THR A 22 -4.49 1.75 -6.06
C THR A 22 -3.29 2.61 -5.63
N GLY A 23 -3.49 3.93 -5.50
CA GLY A 23 -2.44 4.87 -5.12
C GLY A 23 -2.20 4.97 -3.61
N PHE A 24 -0.98 5.32 -3.21
CA PHE A 24 -0.55 5.38 -1.80
C PHE A 24 -1.51 6.14 -0.87
N LYS A 25 -1.97 7.34 -1.28
CA LYS A 25 -2.88 8.18 -0.47
C LYS A 25 -4.25 7.51 -0.25
N GLN A 26 -4.75 6.79 -1.26
CA GLN A 26 -6.03 6.09 -1.18
C GLN A 26 -5.91 4.89 -0.24
N ILE A 27 -4.85 4.09 -0.40
CA ILE A 27 -4.56 2.96 0.50
C ILE A 27 -4.44 3.48 1.94
N LYS A 28 -3.66 4.54 2.18
CA LYS A 28 -3.50 5.13 3.51
C LYS A 28 -4.84 5.53 4.13
N LYS A 29 -5.69 6.20 3.36
CA LYS A 29 -7.00 6.62 3.85
C LYS A 29 -7.83 5.42 4.32
N VAL A 30 -7.90 4.35 3.53
CA VAL A 30 -8.71 3.16 3.85
C VAL A 30 -8.13 2.39 5.03
N ILE A 31 -6.81 2.18 5.07
CA ILE A 31 -6.16 1.35 6.07
C ILE A 31 -6.18 1.98 7.47
N PHE A 32 -6.18 3.32 7.54
CA PHE A 32 -6.10 4.09 8.79
C PHE A 32 -7.37 4.93 9.07
N GLU A 33 -8.49 4.70 8.35
CA GLU A 33 -9.71 5.52 8.47
C GLU A 33 -10.25 5.60 9.90
N ASN A 34 -10.17 4.49 10.64
CA ASN A 34 -10.70 4.35 12.00
C ASN A 34 -9.64 4.48 13.09
N GLU A 35 -8.36 4.64 12.72
CA GLU A 35 -7.23 4.70 13.66
C GLU A 35 -6.21 5.73 13.18
N SER A 36 -6.31 6.95 13.71
CA SER A 36 -5.28 7.97 13.58
C SER A 36 -4.03 7.51 14.35
N ALA A 37 -3.11 6.85 13.66
CA ALA A 37 -1.88 6.38 14.25
C ALA A 37 -0.75 7.38 13.99
N GLY A 38 0.15 7.60 14.96
CA GLY A 38 1.42 8.24 14.62
C GLY A 38 2.14 7.44 13.53
N MET A 39 2.75 8.14 12.57
CA MET A 39 3.60 7.57 11.52
C MET A 39 2.86 6.64 10.52
N GLU A 40 1.62 6.96 10.14
CA GLU A 40 0.84 6.18 9.14
C GLU A 40 1.59 5.97 7.83
N SER A 41 2.25 7.01 7.32
CA SER A 41 2.94 6.95 6.03
C SER A 41 4.13 6.01 6.09
N GLU A 42 4.91 6.06 7.16
CA GLU A 42 6.05 5.18 7.41
C GLU A 42 5.59 3.74 7.60
N LYS A 43 4.53 3.53 8.37
CA LYS A 43 3.91 2.21 8.58
C LYS A 43 3.37 1.61 7.29
N LEU A 44 2.68 2.41 6.47
CA LEU A 44 2.21 1.98 5.16
C LEU A 44 3.39 1.66 4.23
N GLY A 45 4.44 2.49 4.23
CA GLY A 45 5.66 2.24 3.47
C GLY A 45 6.31 0.91 3.85
N MET A 46 6.42 0.61 5.14
CA MET A 46 6.93 -0.67 5.63
C MET A 46 6.03 -1.86 5.22
N ALA A 47 4.70 -1.70 5.28
CA ALA A 47 3.76 -2.75 4.87
C ALA A 47 3.85 -3.04 3.35
N LEU A 48 3.93 -2.00 2.51
CA LEU A 48 4.17 -2.15 1.08
C LEU A 48 5.53 -2.79 0.80
N GLY A 49 6.57 -2.38 1.52
CA GLY A 49 7.92 -2.95 1.45
C GLY A 49 7.95 -4.45 1.79
N TRP A 50 7.15 -4.88 2.78
CA TRP A 50 6.99 -6.29 3.11
C TRP A 50 6.44 -7.10 1.93
N LEU A 51 5.36 -6.62 1.31
CA LEU A 51 4.75 -7.29 0.16
C LEU A 51 5.66 -7.28 -1.08
N LEU A 52 6.42 -6.21 -1.29
CA LEU A 52 7.43 -6.12 -2.35
C LEU A 52 8.58 -7.12 -2.14
N LYS A 53 9.06 -7.26 -0.90
CA LYS A 53 10.07 -8.26 -0.52
C LYS A 53 9.60 -9.68 -0.84
N GLU A 54 8.32 -9.96 -0.66
CA GLU A 54 7.71 -11.26 -0.98
C GLU A 54 7.33 -11.41 -2.47
N GLY A 55 7.59 -10.41 -3.31
CA GLY A 55 7.27 -10.45 -4.73
C GLY A 55 5.77 -10.43 -5.04
N LYS A 56 4.93 -9.96 -4.11
CA LYS A 56 3.46 -9.94 -4.25
C LYS A 56 2.90 -8.71 -4.95
N LEU A 57 3.72 -7.66 -5.11
CA LEU A 57 3.30 -6.39 -5.72
C LEU A 57 4.08 -6.03 -6.97
N SER A 58 3.40 -5.32 -7.86
CA SER A 58 3.96 -4.50 -8.93
C SER A 58 3.75 -3.02 -8.60
N VAL A 59 4.74 -2.19 -8.93
CA VAL A 59 4.67 -0.74 -8.83
C VAL A 59 4.48 -0.19 -10.24
N ILE A 60 3.41 0.58 -10.44
CA ILE A 60 3.05 1.14 -11.75
C ILE A 60 3.22 2.64 -11.66
N GLU A 61 4.10 3.17 -12.51
CA GLU A 61 4.27 4.60 -12.71
C GLU A 61 3.50 5.01 -13.96
N SER A 62 2.70 6.07 -13.86
CA SER A 62 1.86 6.55 -14.96
C SER A 62 1.82 8.08 -15.01
N GLY A 63 1.68 8.63 -16.22
CA GLY A 63 1.66 10.07 -16.45
C GLY A 63 3.03 10.73 -16.36
N THR A 64 3.08 12.03 -16.62
CA THR A 64 4.29 12.85 -16.60
C THR A 64 4.02 14.23 -15.98
N GLY A 65 5.07 14.88 -15.47
CA GLY A 65 4.97 16.21 -14.86
C GLY A 65 3.95 16.26 -13.71
N LYS A 66 2.99 17.18 -13.80
CA LYS A 66 1.91 17.31 -12.79
C LYS A 66 0.93 16.12 -12.75
N GLY A 67 0.91 15.28 -13.78
CA GLY A 67 0.05 14.11 -13.88
C GLY A 67 0.70 12.81 -13.41
N TYR A 68 1.95 12.85 -12.93
CA TYR A 68 2.67 11.67 -12.48
C TYR A 68 1.99 11.02 -11.26
N ARG A 69 1.80 9.70 -11.34
CA ARG A 69 1.14 8.88 -10.33
C ARG A 69 1.87 7.56 -10.16
N VAL A 70 1.96 7.12 -8.90
CA VAL A 70 2.43 5.79 -8.52
C VAL A 70 1.25 5.02 -7.93
N THR A 71 0.97 3.84 -8.49
CA THR A 71 -0.02 2.90 -7.99
C THR A 71 0.62 1.54 -7.72
N PHE A 72 -0.02 0.76 -6.83
CA PHE A 72 0.39 -0.59 -6.47
C PHE A 72 -0.67 -1.57 -6.90
N GLU A 73 -0.28 -2.70 -7.48
CA GLU A 73 -1.17 -3.78 -7.93
C GLU A 73 -0.61 -5.14 -7.49
N LEU A 74 -1.47 -6.12 -7.21
CA LEU A 74 -1.03 -7.49 -6.94
C LEU A 74 -0.43 -8.12 -8.21
N LYS A 75 0.67 -8.85 -8.04
CA LYS A 75 1.20 -9.74 -9.09
C LYS A 75 0.29 -10.97 -9.23
N LYS A 76 -0.08 -11.27 -10.47
CA LYS A 76 -0.80 -12.48 -10.87
C LYS A 76 0.16 -13.63 -11.11
#